data_AF-A0A447T8V4-F1
#
_entry.id   AF-A0A447T8V4-F1
#
_cell.length_a   1.000
_cell.length_b   1.000
_cell.length_c   1.000
_cell.angle_alpha   90.00
_cell.angle_beta   90.00
_cell.angle_gamma   90.00
#
_symmetry.space_group_name_H-M   'P 1'
#
loop_
_entity.id
_entity.type
_entity.pdbx_description
1 polymer ?
#
loop_
_entity_poly.entity_id
_entity_poly.type
_entity_poly.pdbx_seq_one_letter_code
_entity_poly.pdbx_strand_id
1 'polypeptide(L)'
;MARPGRGGYLALLTGITLVIVGGLGDEPINEALWRSCNVLIGSLIGMVAAATLPLRALDSWRFLLADNLREAALLYNRIARRLPVEGDAALDQFNSRLVRLRGLLPAVTQESALTHRQLDQVQRCQRSIWTLLDRMDEVSASTPALAEDRSPRRAIVRTLLRAAHALRFNQPQLLADSLPAADNPARMREPTHCHWLVAELSLTVEELRGQLQDILPQLIAAPPPARSLVRRMRGAPRKT
;
A
#
# COMPACT_ATOMS: atom_id res chain seq x y z
N MET A 1 -10.86 32.20 -8.82
CA MET A 1 -9.96 31.38 -9.66
C MET A 1 -10.57 29.99 -9.85
N ALA A 2 -11.34 29.78 -10.92
CA ALA A 2 -11.95 28.50 -11.22
C ALA A 2 -10.98 27.65 -12.06
N ARG A 3 -10.61 26.46 -11.58
CA ARG A 3 -9.79 25.49 -12.31
C ARG A 3 -10.59 24.99 -13.52
N PRO A 4 -10.10 25.13 -14.77
CA PRO A 4 -10.74 24.51 -15.92
C PRO A 4 -10.86 23.00 -15.68
N GLY A 5 -12.10 22.52 -15.67
CA GLY A 5 -12.41 21.14 -15.29
C GLY A 5 -11.84 20.16 -16.29
N ARG A 6 -11.18 19.11 -15.78
CA ARG A 6 -10.68 17.96 -16.56
C ARG A 6 -11.71 17.35 -17.52
N GLY A 7 -13.01 17.58 -17.30
CA GLY A 7 -14.09 17.15 -18.19
C GLY A 7 -14.19 17.94 -19.51
N GLY A 8 -13.74 19.20 -19.56
CA GLY A 8 -13.84 20.03 -20.76
C GLY A 8 -12.93 19.54 -21.89
N TYR A 9 -11.70 19.16 -21.56
CA TYR A 9 -10.75 18.60 -22.54
C TYR A 9 -11.24 17.26 -23.10
N LEU A 10 -11.86 16.44 -22.25
CA LEU A 10 -12.46 15.17 -22.68
C LEU A 10 -13.65 15.42 -23.61
N ALA A 11 -14.56 16.33 -23.25
CA ALA A 11 -15.70 16.67 -24.09
C ALA A 11 -15.28 17.21 -25.46
N LEU A 12 -14.24 18.04 -25.48
CA LEU A 12 -13.71 18.66 -26.70
C LEU A 12 -12.98 17.65 -27.59
N LEU A 13 -12.18 16.75 -27.01
CA LEU A 13 -11.53 15.65 -27.72
C LEU A 13 -12.58 14.70 -28.32
N THR A 14 -13.58 14.30 -27.53
CA THR A 14 -14.68 13.44 -28.00
C THR A 14 -15.45 14.11 -29.14
N GLY A 15 -15.75 15.40 -29.01
CA GLY A 15 -16.43 16.19 -30.05
C GLY A 15 -15.63 16.27 -31.34
N ILE A 16 -14.32 16.53 -31.26
CA ILE A 16 -13.43 16.56 -32.44
C ILE A 16 -13.34 15.18 -33.10
N THR A 17 -13.23 14.10 -32.32
CA THR A 17 -13.24 12.74 -32.90
C THR A 17 -14.56 12.43 -33.60
N LEU A 18 -15.70 12.88 -33.06
CA LEU A 18 -17.02 12.70 -33.68
C LEU A 18 -17.17 13.51 -34.98
N VAL A 19 -16.65 14.73 -35.04
CA VAL A 19 -16.67 15.56 -36.25
C VAL A 19 -15.77 14.98 -37.34
N ILE A 20 -14.59 14.46 -36.98
CA ILE A 20 -13.69 13.79 -37.93
C ILE A 20 -14.30 12.50 -38.48
N VAL A 21 -15.03 11.76 -37.64
CA VAL A 21 -15.63 10.46 -37.99
C VAL A 21 -16.95 10.63 -38.75
N GLY A 22 -17.71 11.69 -38.45
CA GLY A 22 -18.97 12.00 -39.12
C GLY A 22 -18.83 12.62 -40.50
N GLY A 23 -17.63 13.13 -40.85
CA GLY A 23 -17.37 13.77 -42.15
C GLY A 23 -18.03 15.15 -42.31
N LEU A 24 -17.38 16.05 -43.05
CA LEU A 24 -17.86 17.41 -43.33
C LEU A 24 -18.57 17.53 -44.70
N GLY A 25 -19.18 16.45 -45.19
CA GLY A 25 -19.86 16.43 -46.50
C GLY A 25 -20.72 15.18 -46.70
N ASP A 26 -21.54 15.19 -47.77
CA ASP A 26 -22.59 14.22 -48.19
C ASP A 26 -22.16 12.74 -48.26
N GLU A 27 -21.71 12.14 -47.16
CA GLU A 27 -21.52 10.69 -47.05
C GLU A 27 -22.88 10.03 -46.75
N PRO A 28 -23.23 8.92 -47.44
CA PRO A 28 -24.44 8.17 -47.15
C PRO A 28 -24.41 7.70 -45.69
N ILE A 29 -25.54 7.87 -44.99
CA ILE A 29 -25.71 7.63 -43.55
C ILE A 29 -25.10 6.29 -43.06
N ASN A 30 -25.10 5.27 -43.91
CA ASN A 30 -24.50 3.95 -43.63
C ASN A 30 -22.98 4.02 -43.36
N GLU A 31 -22.25 4.85 -44.11
CA GLU A 31 -20.80 5.00 -44.00
C GLU A 31 -20.43 5.68 -42.66
N ALA A 32 -21.14 6.77 -42.33
CA ALA A 32 -20.97 7.49 -41.07
C ALA A 32 -21.32 6.63 -39.85
N LEU A 33 -22.34 5.76 -39.96
CA LEU A 33 -22.74 4.82 -38.91
C LEU A 33 -21.67 3.75 -38.68
N TRP A 34 -21.10 3.22 -39.76
CA TRP A 34 -20.05 2.21 -39.71
C TRP A 34 -18.76 2.74 -39.06
N ARG A 35 -18.34 3.96 -39.41
CA ARG A 35 -17.15 4.60 -38.81
C ARG A 35 -17.35 4.91 -37.32
N SER A 36 -18.54 5.39 -36.95
CA SER A 36 -18.91 5.64 -35.54
C SER A 36 -18.91 4.35 -34.70
N CYS A 37 -19.39 3.24 -35.28
CA CYS A 37 -19.34 1.93 -34.64
C CYS A 37 -17.90 1.46 -34.41
N ASN A 38 -17.02 1.61 -35.40
CA ASN A 38 -15.60 1.26 -35.27
C ASN A 38 -14.89 2.07 -34.16
N VAL A 39 -15.22 3.35 -33.99
CA VAL A 39 -14.66 4.19 -32.92
C VAL A 39 -15.17 3.76 -31.54
N LEU A 40 -16.46 3.42 -31.43
CA LEU A 40 -17.04 2.87 -30.21
C LEU A 40 -16.36 1.56 -29.81
N ILE A 41 -16.17 0.65 -30.76
CA ILE A 41 -15.49 -0.63 -30.55
C ILE A 41 -14.02 -0.39 -30.18
N GLY A 42 -13.30 0.46 -30.92
CA GLY A 42 -11.91 0.81 -30.62
C GLY A 42 -11.74 1.46 -29.24
N SER A 43 -12.67 2.31 -28.83
CA SER A 43 -12.69 2.93 -27.49
C SER A 43 -12.99 1.91 -26.39
N LEU A 44 -13.90 0.96 -26.65
CA LEU A 44 -14.21 -0.13 -25.73
C LEU A 44 -12.99 -1.05 -25.55
N ILE A 45 -12.33 -1.43 -26.65
CA ILE A 45 -11.10 -2.21 -26.63
C ILE A 45 -9.99 -1.43 -25.92
N GLY A 46 -9.83 -0.12 -26.17
CA GLY A 46 -8.86 0.73 -25.49
C GLY A 46 -9.10 0.85 -23.99
N MET A 47 -10.36 0.94 -23.55
CA MET A 47 -10.73 0.90 -22.13
C MET A 47 -10.44 -0.46 -21.50
N VAL A 48 -10.75 -1.56 -22.21
CA VAL A 48 -10.44 -2.91 -21.74
C VAL A 48 -8.93 -3.08 -21.63
N ALA A 49 -8.17 -2.66 -22.64
CA ALA A 49 -6.71 -2.67 -22.63
C ALA A 49 -6.15 -1.84 -21.45
N ALA A 50 -6.61 -0.61 -21.26
CA ALA A 50 -6.23 0.25 -20.14
C ALA A 50 -6.63 -0.31 -18.76
N ALA A 51 -7.71 -1.10 -18.70
CA ALA A 51 -8.13 -1.81 -17.50
C ALA A 51 -7.36 -3.12 -17.27
N THR A 52 -6.83 -3.75 -18.32
CA THR A 52 -6.01 -4.97 -18.25
C THR A 52 -4.54 -4.69 -17.92
N LEU A 53 -4.06 -3.45 -18.06
CA LEU A 53 -2.80 -3.05 -17.43
C LEU A 53 -3.06 -2.84 -15.93
N PRO A 54 -2.55 -3.70 -15.03
CA PRO A 54 -2.59 -3.43 -13.60
C PRO A 54 -1.74 -2.17 -13.37
N LEU A 55 -2.34 -1.16 -12.75
CA LEU A 55 -1.85 0.20 -12.74
C LEU A 55 -0.83 0.44 -11.62
N ARG A 56 -0.03 1.49 -11.80
CA ARG A 56 1.05 1.96 -10.92
C ARG A 56 0.73 2.02 -9.43
N ALA A 57 -0.54 2.11 -9.01
CA ALA A 57 -0.89 2.39 -7.62
C ALA A 57 -0.64 1.18 -6.71
N LEU A 58 -1.00 -0.03 -7.14
CA LEU A 58 -0.70 -1.25 -6.38
C LEU A 58 0.81 -1.45 -6.18
N ASP A 59 1.59 -1.34 -7.25
CA ASP A 59 3.04 -1.46 -7.15
C ASP A 59 3.65 -0.35 -6.31
N SER A 60 3.20 0.90 -6.49
CA SER A 60 3.66 2.02 -5.66
C SER A 60 3.36 1.80 -4.19
N TRP A 61 2.17 1.30 -3.86
CA TRP A 61 1.78 1.00 -2.48
C TRP A 61 2.68 -0.11 -1.91
N ARG A 62 2.89 -1.19 -2.67
CA ARG A 62 3.73 -2.32 -2.25
C ARG A 62 5.18 -1.90 -2.02
N PHE A 63 5.76 -1.06 -2.88
CA PHE A 63 7.12 -0.56 -2.72
C PHE A 63 7.24 0.42 -1.55
N LEU A 64 6.31 1.38 -1.41
CA LEU A 64 6.30 2.30 -0.26
C LEU A 64 6.17 1.55 1.07
N LEU A 65 5.35 0.50 1.10
CA LEU A 65 5.20 -0.37 2.25
C LEU A 65 6.52 -1.06 2.59
N ALA A 66 7.18 -1.67 1.60
CA ALA A 66 8.48 -2.31 1.77
C ALA A 66 9.56 -1.34 2.25
N ASP A 67 9.59 -0.11 1.72
CA ASP A 67 10.53 0.93 2.14
C ASP A 67 10.32 1.32 3.61
N ASN A 68 9.07 1.47 4.05
CA ASN A 68 8.75 1.70 5.46
C ASN A 68 9.19 0.54 6.36
N LEU A 69 8.97 -0.72 5.96
CA LEU A 69 9.43 -1.86 6.77
C LEU A 69 10.96 -1.91 6.89
N ARG A 70 11.66 -1.59 5.79
CA ARG A 70 13.12 -1.49 5.81
C ARG A 70 13.59 -0.35 6.71
N GLU A 71 12.94 0.81 6.65
CA GLU A 71 13.26 1.94 7.51
C GLU A 71 12.97 1.66 8.99
N ALA A 72 11.85 1.00 9.32
CA ALA A 72 11.56 0.54 10.68
C ALA A 72 12.69 -0.34 11.23
N ALA A 73 13.19 -1.29 10.42
CA ALA A 73 14.28 -2.16 10.82
C ALA A 73 15.58 -1.39 11.10
N LEU A 74 15.88 -0.38 10.27
CA LEU A 74 17.05 0.49 10.42
C LEU A 74 16.93 1.41 11.64
N LEU A 75 15.77 2.06 11.81
CA LEU A 75 15.45 2.90 12.96
C LEU A 75 15.57 2.09 14.26
N TYR A 76 14.92 0.93 14.33
CA TYR A 76 14.97 0.09 15.52
C TYR A 76 16.40 -0.35 15.86
N ASN A 77 17.17 -0.80 14.87
CA ASN A 77 18.58 -1.18 15.08
C ASN A 77 19.43 0.02 15.53
N ARG A 78 19.14 1.24 15.06
CA ARG A 78 19.86 2.45 15.42
C ARG A 78 19.53 2.92 16.83
N ILE A 79 18.23 2.98 17.18
CA ILE A 79 17.73 3.27 18.54
C ILE A 79 18.37 2.29 19.54
N ALA A 80 18.36 1.00 19.21
CA ALA A 80 18.96 -0.03 20.07
C ALA A 80 20.49 0.09 20.22
N ARG A 81 21.18 0.76 19.28
CA ARG A 81 22.63 0.99 19.33
C ARG A 81 22.99 2.37 19.90
N ARG A 82 22.01 3.20 20.26
CA ARG A 82 22.20 4.58 20.72
C ARG A 82 23.10 5.42 19.81
N LEU A 83 23.02 5.17 18.49
CA LEU A 83 23.71 6.03 17.54
C LEU A 83 23.01 7.40 17.54
N PRO A 84 23.74 8.53 17.55
CA PRO A 84 23.12 9.85 17.42
C PRO A 84 22.28 9.84 16.14
N VAL A 85 20.98 9.99 16.32
CA VAL A 85 20.05 9.95 15.22
C VAL A 85 19.86 11.39 14.76
N GLU A 86 19.93 11.62 13.46
CA GLU A 86 19.04 12.60 12.83
C GLU A 86 17.59 12.06 12.94
N GLY A 87 17.11 11.88 14.18
CA GLY A 87 15.98 11.02 14.59
C GLY A 87 14.66 11.46 14.06
N ASP A 88 14.43 12.77 14.17
CA ASP A 88 13.27 13.42 13.63
C ASP A 88 13.15 13.22 12.12
N ALA A 89 14.22 13.44 11.35
CA ALA A 89 14.12 13.41 9.89
C ALA A 89 13.72 12.04 9.33
N ALA A 90 14.21 10.95 9.94
CA ALA A 90 13.88 9.60 9.51
C ALA A 90 12.49 9.16 9.99
N LEU A 91 12.08 9.51 11.21
CA LEU A 91 10.72 9.26 11.70
C LEU A 91 9.66 10.09 10.95
N ASP A 92 9.99 11.33 10.61
CA ASP A 92 9.16 12.20 9.77
C ASP A 92 9.02 11.63 8.36
N GLN A 93 10.12 11.15 7.78
CA GLN A 93 10.08 10.53 6.46
C GLN A 93 9.20 9.27 6.48
N PHE A 94 9.32 8.42 7.49
CA PHE A 94 8.44 7.27 7.70
C PHE A 94 6.97 7.70 7.74
N ASN A 95 6.66 8.71 8.55
CA ASN A 95 5.29 9.23 8.72
C ASN A 95 4.74 9.83 7.42
N SER A 96 5.57 10.52 6.64
CA SER A 96 5.19 11.06 5.32
C SER A 96 4.80 9.93 4.35
N ARG A 97 5.53 8.81 4.36
CA ARG A 97 5.21 7.63 3.55
C ARG A 97 3.94 6.94 4.04
N LEU A 98 3.65 6.93 5.35
CA LEU A 98 2.35 6.44 5.87
C LEU A 98 1.17 7.23 5.34
N VAL A 99 1.27 8.56 5.31
CA VAL A 99 0.21 9.43 4.76
C VAL A 99 0.01 9.14 3.27
N ARG A 100 1.11 8.97 2.53
CA ARG A 100 1.06 8.62 1.11
C ARG A 100 0.44 7.24 0.86
N LEU A 101 0.80 6.23 1.65
CA LEU A 101 0.20 4.90 1.61
C LEU A 101 -1.32 4.98 1.79
N ARG A 102 -1.79 5.72 2.81
CA ARG A 102 -3.22 5.97 3.06
C ARG A 102 -3.94 6.57 1.85
N GLY A 103 -3.29 7.50 1.15
CA GLY A 103 -3.84 8.11 -0.07
C GLY A 103 -4.01 7.12 -1.24
N LEU A 104 -3.24 6.03 -1.25
CA LEU A 104 -3.29 4.99 -2.30
C LEU A 104 -4.37 3.93 -2.03
N LEU A 105 -4.83 3.75 -0.78
CA LEU A 105 -5.81 2.71 -0.41
C LEU A 105 -7.04 2.65 -1.34
N PRO A 106 -7.72 3.77 -1.68
CA PRO A 106 -8.86 3.72 -2.58
C PRO A 106 -8.51 3.17 -3.96
N ALA A 107 -7.35 3.51 -4.52
CA ALA A 107 -6.90 2.98 -5.81
C ALA A 107 -6.52 1.50 -5.70
N VAL A 108 -5.77 1.12 -4.66
CA VAL A 108 -5.35 -0.27 -4.41
C VAL A 108 -6.55 -1.22 -4.25
N THR A 109 -7.63 -0.78 -3.59
CA THR A 109 -8.87 -1.57 -3.47
C THR A 109 -9.63 -1.75 -4.79
N GLN A 110 -9.45 -0.85 -5.76
CA GLN A 110 -10.02 -1.02 -7.10
C GLN A 110 -9.16 -1.95 -7.96
N GLU A 111 -7.84 -1.95 -7.74
CA GLU A 111 -6.85 -2.67 -8.53
C GLU A 111 -6.53 -4.07 -8.00
N SER A 112 -6.93 -4.42 -6.77
CA SER A 112 -6.65 -5.71 -6.15
C SER A 112 -7.91 -6.40 -5.63
N ALA A 113 -7.81 -7.70 -5.33
CA ALA A 113 -8.88 -8.46 -4.69
C ALA A 113 -9.12 -8.04 -3.23
N LEU A 114 -8.17 -7.29 -2.63
CA LEU A 114 -8.16 -6.93 -1.23
C LEU A 114 -9.35 -6.06 -0.84
N THR A 115 -9.77 -6.24 0.40
CA THR A 115 -10.79 -5.43 1.05
C THR A 115 -10.16 -4.19 1.70
N HIS A 116 -10.94 -3.13 1.85
CA HIS A 116 -10.53 -1.93 2.58
C HIS A 116 -10.08 -2.27 4.01
N ARG A 117 -10.74 -3.25 4.67
CA ARG A 117 -10.39 -3.70 6.02
C ARG A 117 -8.98 -4.30 6.10
N GLN A 118 -8.59 -5.12 5.13
CA GLN A 118 -7.25 -5.72 5.08
C GLN A 118 -6.17 -4.65 4.95
N LEU A 119 -6.35 -3.69 4.06
CA LEU A 119 -5.39 -2.59 3.88
C LEU A 119 -5.33 -1.66 5.10
N ASP A 120 -6.47 -1.39 5.74
CA ASP A 120 -6.50 -0.60 6.98
C ASP A 120 -5.77 -1.31 8.12
N GLN A 121 -5.84 -2.65 8.19
CA GLN A 121 -5.15 -3.39 9.23
C GLN A 121 -3.63 -3.26 9.09
N VAL A 122 -3.11 -3.40 7.86
CA VAL A 122 -1.70 -3.15 7.55
C VAL A 122 -1.29 -1.73 7.93
N GLN A 123 -2.12 -0.73 7.58
CA GLN A 123 -1.87 0.67 7.92
C GLN A 123 -1.85 0.89 9.45
N ARG A 124 -2.75 0.23 10.20
CA ARG A 124 -2.77 0.29 11.67
C ARG A 124 -1.49 -0.28 12.27
N CYS A 125 -1.06 -1.46 11.83
CA CYS A 125 0.19 -2.05 12.33
C CYS A 125 1.41 -1.15 12.02
N GLN A 126 1.50 -0.55 10.83
CA GLN A 126 2.59 0.37 10.54
C GLN A 126 2.55 1.65 11.41
N ARG A 127 1.36 2.18 11.68
CA ARG A 127 1.17 3.32 12.60
C ARG A 127 1.64 2.96 14.02
N SER A 128 1.27 1.77 14.50
CA SER A 128 1.71 1.26 15.81
C SER A 128 3.22 1.09 15.87
N ILE A 129 3.85 0.50 14.84
CA ILE A 129 5.31 0.39 14.74
C ILE A 129 5.96 1.78 14.84
N TRP A 130 5.46 2.76 14.08
CA TRP A 130 5.99 4.13 14.13
C TRP A 130 5.89 4.72 15.55
N THR A 131 4.72 4.65 16.19
CA THR A 131 4.53 5.19 17.56
C THR A 131 5.41 4.50 18.59
N LEU A 132 5.66 3.20 18.43
CA LEU A 132 6.57 2.46 19.31
C LEU A 132 8.02 2.90 19.11
N LEU A 133 8.47 3.04 17.86
CA LEU A 133 9.81 3.50 17.55
C LEU A 133 10.06 4.93 18.06
N ASP A 134 9.10 5.82 17.89
CA ASP A 134 9.11 7.20 18.39
C ASP A 134 9.31 7.24 19.91
N ARG A 135 8.48 6.51 20.66
CA ARG A 135 8.61 6.39 22.13
C ARG A 135 9.91 5.73 22.56
N MET A 136 10.40 4.74 21.81
CA MET A 136 11.65 4.07 22.13
C MET A 136 12.86 4.98 21.91
N ASP A 137 12.81 5.86 20.89
CA ASP A 137 13.83 6.87 20.64
C ASP A 137 13.94 7.86 21.82
N GLU A 138 12.80 8.37 22.29
CA GLU A 138 12.70 9.28 23.45
C GLU A 138 13.33 8.69 24.73
N VAL A 139 13.09 7.40 24.99
CA VAL A 139 13.56 6.71 26.21
C VAL A 139 14.94 6.05 26.02
N SER A 140 15.49 6.03 24.80
CA SER A 140 16.73 5.32 24.47
C SER A 140 17.96 5.84 25.21
N ALA A 141 18.02 7.16 25.46
CA ALA A 141 19.12 7.81 26.15
C ALA A 141 19.21 7.41 27.63
N SER A 142 18.06 7.20 28.28
CA SER A 142 17.96 6.95 29.73
C SER A 142 18.00 5.47 30.11
N THR A 143 17.81 4.54 29.17
CA THR A 143 17.60 3.11 29.52
C THR A 143 18.62 2.16 28.88
N PRO A 144 19.52 1.51 29.65
CA PRO A 144 20.57 0.62 29.11
C PRO A 144 20.05 -0.71 28.55
N ALA A 145 18.81 -1.09 28.88
CA ALA A 145 18.17 -2.36 28.49
C ALA A 145 18.10 -2.60 26.96
N LEU A 146 18.09 -1.54 26.16
CA LEU A 146 18.09 -1.63 24.68
C LEU A 146 19.39 -2.20 24.10
N ALA A 147 20.50 -2.12 24.84
CA ALA A 147 21.82 -2.53 24.39
C ALA A 147 22.15 -4.01 24.72
N GLU A 148 21.30 -4.70 25.50
CA GLU A 148 21.57 -6.08 25.90
C GLU A 148 21.52 -7.04 24.70
N ASP A 149 22.57 -7.88 24.58
CA ASP A 149 22.83 -8.76 23.44
C ASP A 149 21.86 -9.97 23.36
N ARG A 150 20.97 -10.11 24.36
CA ARG A 150 19.86 -11.09 24.39
C ARG A 150 18.55 -10.56 23.82
N SER A 151 18.51 -9.31 23.35
CA SER A 151 17.27 -8.71 22.85
C SER A 151 16.70 -9.47 21.63
N PRO A 152 15.36 -9.59 21.49
CA PRO A 152 14.68 -10.11 20.30
C PRO A 152 14.94 -9.26 19.03
N ARG A 153 15.80 -8.24 19.15
CA ARG A 153 16.22 -7.30 18.12
C ARG A 153 16.57 -7.95 16.80
N ARG A 154 17.47 -8.94 16.80
CA ARG A 154 17.91 -9.61 15.56
C ARG A 154 16.75 -10.30 14.86
N ALA A 155 15.82 -10.88 15.62
CA ALA A 155 14.64 -11.52 15.07
C ALA A 155 13.67 -10.49 14.47
N ILE A 156 13.34 -9.43 15.21
CA ILE A 156 12.44 -8.35 14.75
C ILE A 156 12.99 -7.69 13.48
N VAL A 157 14.26 -7.28 13.50
CA VAL A 157 14.94 -6.66 12.34
C VAL A 157 14.93 -7.61 11.14
N ARG A 158 15.23 -8.90 11.35
CA ARG A 158 15.21 -9.89 10.28
C ARG A 158 13.80 -10.06 9.70
N THR A 159 12.76 -10.14 10.53
CA THR A 159 11.38 -10.30 10.07
C THR A 159 10.91 -9.07 9.29
N LEU A 160 11.21 -7.85 9.76
CA LEU A 160 10.91 -6.62 9.01
C LEU A 160 11.60 -6.57 7.65
N LEU A 161 12.90 -6.91 7.59
CA LEU A 161 13.66 -6.95 6.35
C LEU A 161 13.17 -8.05 5.40
N ARG A 162 12.82 -9.23 5.92
CA ARG A 162 12.20 -10.32 5.15
C ARG A 162 10.84 -9.90 4.61
N ALA A 163 10.01 -9.23 5.41
CA ALA A 163 8.72 -8.73 4.96
C ALA A 163 8.86 -7.66 3.88
N ALA A 164 9.82 -6.74 4.02
CA ALA A 164 10.16 -5.78 2.97
C ALA A 164 10.58 -6.48 1.68
N HIS A 165 11.41 -7.52 1.77
CA HIS A 165 11.89 -8.29 0.62
C HIS A 165 10.75 -9.11 -0.01
N ALA A 166 9.93 -9.77 0.81
CA ALA A 166 8.75 -10.53 0.39
C ALA A 166 7.81 -9.65 -0.42
N LEU A 167 7.53 -8.45 0.08
CA LEU A 167 6.72 -7.46 -0.60
C LEU A 167 7.38 -7.02 -1.89
N ARG A 168 8.66 -6.65 -1.90
CA ARG A 168 9.34 -6.10 -3.09
C ARG A 168 9.45 -7.10 -4.24
N PHE A 169 9.67 -8.37 -3.94
CA PHE A 169 9.90 -9.43 -4.93
C PHE A 169 8.75 -10.43 -5.08
N ASN A 170 7.59 -10.18 -4.44
CA ASN A 170 6.43 -11.08 -4.45
C ASN A 170 6.78 -12.51 -3.99
N GLN A 171 7.51 -12.63 -2.88
CA GLN A 171 7.97 -13.90 -2.33
C GLN A 171 7.29 -14.20 -0.99
N PRO A 172 6.04 -14.73 -0.97
CA PRO A 172 5.32 -15.03 0.27
C PRO A 172 6.01 -16.05 1.16
N GLN A 173 6.86 -16.91 0.60
CA GLN A 173 7.66 -17.87 1.37
C GLN A 173 8.59 -17.21 2.39
N LEU A 174 9.05 -15.97 2.15
CA LEU A 174 9.91 -15.24 3.10
C LEU A 174 9.18 -14.83 4.39
N LEU A 175 7.84 -14.89 4.38
CA LEU A 175 6.99 -14.63 5.53
C LEU A 175 6.59 -15.90 6.28
N ALA A 176 6.98 -17.09 5.83
CA ALA A 176 6.54 -18.35 6.44
C ALA A 176 7.04 -18.54 7.89
N ASP A 177 8.24 -18.03 8.19
CA ASP A 177 8.82 -18.12 9.53
C ASP A 177 8.16 -17.10 10.48
N SER A 178 7.49 -17.58 11.52
CA SER A 178 7.02 -16.73 12.62
C SER A 178 8.16 -16.16 13.45
N LEU A 179 7.93 -14.96 13.98
CA LEU A 179 8.80 -14.36 14.97
C LEU A 179 8.75 -15.20 16.27
N PRO A 180 9.89 -15.37 16.99
CA PRO A 180 9.88 -16.00 18.31
C PRO A 180 8.89 -15.31 19.25
N ALA A 181 8.29 -16.09 20.16
CA ALA A 181 7.36 -15.55 21.14
C ALA A 181 7.99 -14.36 21.89
N ALA A 182 7.26 -13.25 21.95
CA ALA A 182 7.72 -12.04 22.60
C ALA A 182 8.05 -12.34 24.07
N ASP A 183 9.16 -11.80 24.56
CA ASP A 183 9.52 -11.89 25.97
C ASP A 183 8.41 -11.26 26.81
N ASN A 184 8.01 -11.94 27.89
CA ASN A 184 7.02 -11.38 28.81
C ASN A 184 7.73 -10.55 29.89
N PRO A 185 7.68 -9.20 29.83
CA PRO A 185 8.34 -8.35 30.80
C PRO A 185 7.83 -8.57 32.24
N ALA A 186 6.60 -9.03 32.44
CA ALA A 186 6.06 -9.32 33.77
C ALA A 186 6.79 -10.49 34.48
N ARG A 187 7.54 -11.31 33.75
CA ARG A 187 8.37 -12.40 34.30
C ARG A 187 9.81 -11.98 34.57
N MET A 188 10.21 -10.77 34.19
CA MET A 188 11.55 -10.26 34.44
C MET A 188 11.68 -9.83 35.91
N ARG A 189 12.88 -9.96 36.48
CA ARG A 189 13.15 -9.51 37.86
C ARG A 189 13.06 -8.00 37.99
N GLU A 190 13.52 -7.27 36.96
CA GLU A 190 13.53 -5.82 36.91
C GLU A 190 13.05 -5.34 35.52
N PRO A 191 11.73 -5.36 35.25
CA PRO A 191 11.19 -4.87 34.00
C PRO A 191 11.38 -3.35 33.90
N THR A 192 11.88 -2.91 32.75
CA THR A 192 11.98 -1.48 32.42
C THR A 192 10.87 -1.13 31.43
N HIS A 193 10.56 0.16 31.29
CA HIS A 193 9.57 0.60 30.31
C HIS A 193 9.95 0.17 28.88
N CYS A 194 11.24 0.17 28.53
CA CYS A 194 11.72 -0.31 27.23
C CYS A 194 11.44 -1.80 26.99
N HIS A 195 11.47 -2.66 28.03
CA HIS A 195 11.13 -4.07 27.87
C HIS A 195 9.68 -4.26 27.40
N TRP A 196 8.75 -3.45 27.90
CA TRP A 196 7.36 -3.43 27.44
C TRP A 196 7.22 -2.93 26.01
N LEU A 197 7.92 -1.84 25.65
CA LEU A 197 7.90 -1.32 24.28
C LEU A 197 8.45 -2.33 23.26
N VAL A 198 9.52 -3.06 23.60
CA VAL A 198 10.10 -4.11 22.75
C VAL A 198 9.14 -5.29 22.59
N ALA A 199 8.47 -5.72 23.68
CA ALA A 199 7.50 -6.80 23.62
C ALA A 199 6.30 -6.43 22.73
N GLU A 200 5.76 -5.22 22.88
CA GLU A 200 4.67 -4.71 22.06
C GLU A 200 5.07 -4.57 20.57
N LEU A 201 6.30 -4.12 20.31
CA LEU A 201 6.85 -4.05 18.96
C LEU A 201 6.94 -5.45 18.34
N SER A 202 7.41 -6.44 19.11
CA SER A 202 7.50 -7.84 18.67
C SER A 202 6.12 -8.38 18.28
N LEU A 203 5.09 -8.13 19.11
CA LEU A 203 3.71 -8.55 18.83
C LEU A 203 3.14 -7.85 17.58
N THR A 204 3.34 -6.53 17.47
CA THR A 204 2.85 -5.75 16.31
C THR A 204 3.52 -6.20 15.00
N VAL A 205 4.81 -6.51 15.03
CA VAL A 205 5.56 -7.00 13.86
C VAL A 205 5.10 -8.40 13.47
N GLU A 206 4.81 -9.28 14.43
CA GLU A 206 4.26 -10.60 14.14
C GLU A 206 2.84 -10.52 13.58
N GLU A 207 1.98 -9.64 14.11
CA GLU A 207 0.65 -9.41 13.55
C GLU A 207 0.72 -8.91 12.10
N LEU A 208 1.61 -7.95 11.85
CA LEU A 208 1.85 -7.44 10.50
C LEU A 208 2.36 -8.53 9.56
N ARG A 209 3.33 -9.35 10.00
CA ARG A 209 3.85 -10.48 9.21
C ARG A 209 2.72 -11.43 8.83
N GLY A 210 1.85 -11.80 9.78
CA GLY A 210 0.70 -12.67 9.53
C GLY A 210 -0.27 -12.06 8.50
N GLN A 211 -0.64 -10.79 8.65
CA GLN A 211 -1.49 -10.11 7.67
C GLN A 211 -0.87 -10.08 6.27
N LEU A 212 0.44 -9.80 6.17
CA LEU A 212 1.13 -9.78 4.89
C LEU A 212 1.20 -11.18 4.26
N GLN A 213 1.35 -12.23 5.06
CA GLN A 213 1.33 -13.61 4.58
C GLN A 213 -0.02 -13.97 3.95
N ASP A 214 -1.12 -13.50 4.54
CA ASP A 214 -2.47 -13.74 4.01
C ASP A 214 -2.79 -12.89 2.77
N ILE A 215 -2.29 -11.66 2.74
CA ILE A 215 -2.59 -10.64 1.72
C ILE A 215 -1.73 -10.86 0.46
N LEU A 216 -0.47 -11.25 0.59
CA LEU A 216 0.49 -11.29 -0.53
C LEU A 216 0.09 -12.26 -1.66
N PRO A 217 -0.43 -13.48 -1.40
CA PRO A 217 -0.96 -14.33 -2.46
C PRO A 217 -2.12 -13.68 -3.23
N GLN A 218 -2.98 -12.92 -2.55
CA GLN A 218 -4.11 -12.20 -3.15
C GLN A 218 -3.66 -11.00 -3.99
N LEU A 219 -2.47 -10.45 -3.69
CA LEU A 219 -1.83 -9.40 -4.48
C LEU A 219 -1.21 -9.94 -5.78
N ILE A 220 -0.72 -11.19 -5.75
CA ILE A 220 -0.11 -11.87 -6.90
C ILE A 220 -1.19 -12.40 -7.85
N ALA A 221 -2.32 -12.86 -7.29
CA ALA A 221 -3.45 -13.31 -8.09
C ALA A 221 -4.00 -12.16 -8.94
N ALA A 222 -4.18 -12.42 -10.25
CA ALA A 222 -4.72 -11.44 -11.19
C ALA A 222 -6.07 -10.88 -10.67
N PRO A 223 -6.30 -9.56 -10.79
CA PRO A 223 -7.50 -8.94 -10.26
C PRO A 223 -8.76 -9.58 -10.89
N PRO A 224 -9.81 -9.86 -10.12
CA PRO A 224 -11.09 -10.29 -10.70
C PRO A 224 -11.60 -9.21 -11.67
N PRO A 225 -12.23 -9.59 -12.79
CA PRO A 225 -12.61 -8.68 -13.86
C PRO A 225 -13.34 -7.46 -13.29
N ALA A 226 -12.72 -6.30 -13.47
CA ALA A 226 -13.15 -4.95 -13.09
C ALA A 226 -14.42 -4.88 -12.22
N ARG A 227 -14.25 -4.89 -10.89
CA ARG A 227 -15.31 -4.53 -9.92
C ARG A 227 -15.98 -3.19 -10.28
N SER A 228 -15.26 -2.29 -10.94
CA SER A 228 -15.76 -1.02 -11.46
C SER A 228 -16.84 -1.18 -12.54
N LEU A 229 -16.71 -2.15 -13.47
CA LEU A 229 -17.73 -2.45 -14.48
C LEU A 229 -18.99 -3.04 -13.84
N VAL A 230 -18.83 -4.00 -12.93
CA VAL A 230 -19.97 -4.62 -12.23
C VAL A 230 -20.72 -3.61 -11.35
N ARG A 231 -20.02 -2.70 -10.65
CA ARG A 231 -20.66 -1.65 -9.84
C ARG A 231 -21.38 -0.61 -10.70
N ARG A 232 -20.83 -0.26 -11.86
CA ARG A 232 -21.46 0.69 -12.81
C ARG A 232 -22.71 0.07 -13.47
N MET A 233 -22.69 -1.23 -13.75
CA MET A 233 -23.86 -1.96 -14.26
C MET A 233 -24.97 -2.13 -13.21
N ARG A 234 -24.62 -2.33 -11.92
CA ARG A 234 -25.62 -2.41 -10.84
C ARG A 234 -26.16 -1.06 -10.37
N GLY A 235 -25.45 0.04 -10.66
CA GLY A 235 -25.85 1.40 -10.26
C GLY A 235 -26.71 2.15 -11.28
N ALA A 236 -27.05 1.56 -12.43
CA ALA A 236 -27.96 2.18 -13.38
C ALA A 236 -29.41 2.01 -12.88
N PRO A 237 -30.15 3.09 -12.56
CA PRO A 237 -31.56 2.98 -12.26
C PRO A 237 -32.28 2.46 -13.50
N ARG A 238 -32.96 1.33 -13.34
CA ARG A 238 -33.90 0.81 -14.33
C ARG A 238 -35.02 1.85 -14.43
N LYS A 239 -34.98 2.73 -15.43
CA LYS A 239 -36.12 3.59 -15.77
C LYS A 239 -37.20 2.66 -16.32
N THR A 240 -38.14 2.31 -15.46
CA THR A 240 -39.51 1.90 -15.83
C THR A 240 -40.25 3.10 -16.40
#